data_AF-A0A1F4CSZ0-F1
#
_entry.id   AF-A0A1F4CSZ0-F1
#
_cell.length_a   1.000
_cell.length_b   1.000
_cell.length_c   1.000
_cell.angle_alpha   90.00
_cell.angle_beta   90.00
_cell.angle_gamma   90.00
#
_symmetry.space_group_name_H-M   'P 1'
#
loop_
_entity.id
_entity.type
_entity.pdbx_description
1 polymer ?
#
loop_
_entity_poly.entity_id
_entity_poly.type
_entity_poly.pdbx_seq_one_letter_code
_entity_poly.pdbx_strand_id
1 'polypeptide(L)'
;MGSLPFAARVASAATDKLKIGVIGSGRIGGTLGGLWVKAGHEVMFSSLDLEHDKALAAKLGRNARAGTPREAAAFGELLLIAVPYSALPGIGKDLGTLIRGKVVIDPSNPIVARDGEIAKWAREKGAGLASAELLPGARIVRAFNAIGYARMAVAHQQSERIGMPMASDDAKAVAVASRLVREIGYEPVLIGGLAMGKHLIPGTPLAGEHTPERIRQIAATLN
;
A
#
# COMPACT_ATOMS: atom_id res chain seq x y z
N MET A 1 51.39 3.91 -16.15
CA MET A 1 50.49 2.72 -16.24
C MET A 1 50.63 1.98 -14.92
N GLY A 2 49.62 1.74 -14.08
CA GLY A 2 48.19 1.87 -14.24
C GLY A 2 47.53 2.20 -12.89
N SER A 3 46.48 2.98 -12.99
CA SER A 3 45.52 3.31 -11.93
C SER A 3 44.70 2.07 -11.56
N LEU A 4 44.71 1.69 -10.28
CA LEU A 4 43.75 0.73 -9.73
C LEU A 4 42.39 1.42 -9.54
N PRO A 5 41.27 0.74 -9.84
CA PRO A 5 39.96 1.36 -9.91
C PRO A 5 39.37 1.61 -8.52
N PHE A 6 38.70 2.76 -8.42
CA PHE A 6 37.70 3.09 -7.41
C PHE A 6 36.64 1.97 -7.34
N ALA A 7 36.79 1.06 -6.38
CA ALA A 7 35.67 0.23 -5.95
C ALA A 7 34.73 1.13 -5.14
N ALA A 8 33.74 1.69 -5.83
CA ALA A 8 32.65 2.43 -5.23
C ALA A 8 31.95 1.53 -4.20
N ARG A 9 32.19 1.84 -2.93
CA ARG A 9 31.41 1.39 -1.79
C ARG A 9 29.98 1.85 -2.03
N VAL A 10 29.14 0.97 -2.59
CA VAL A 10 27.69 1.20 -2.64
C VAL A 10 27.27 1.37 -1.19
N ALA A 11 26.90 2.59 -0.85
CA ALA A 11 26.42 2.95 0.47
C ALA A 11 25.22 2.04 0.78
N SER A 12 25.42 1.10 1.70
CA SER A 12 24.34 0.59 2.53
C SER A 12 23.84 1.78 3.34
N ALA A 13 22.89 2.53 2.78
CA ALA A 13 22.02 3.33 3.62
C ALA A 13 21.24 2.30 4.43
N ALA A 14 21.56 2.18 5.71
CA ALA A 14 20.71 1.48 6.66
C ALA A 14 19.34 2.16 6.59
N THR A 15 18.42 1.58 5.84
CA THR A 15 17.08 2.10 5.70
C THR A 15 16.34 1.79 6.99
N ASP A 16 16.06 2.80 7.81
CA ASP A 16 15.44 2.63 9.12
C ASP A 16 14.24 1.68 9.04
N LYS A 17 14.24 0.67 9.90
CA LYS A 17 13.14 -0.29 10.01
C LYS A 17 11.89 0.46 10.45
N LEU A 18 10.83 0.35 9.67
CA LEU A 18 9.55 1.00 9.99
C LEU A 18 8.65 0.08 10.80
N LYS A 19 7.81 0.67 11.65
CA LYS A 19 6.66 0.00 12.26
C LYS A 19 5.43 0.20 11.38
N ILE A 20 4.87 -0.90 10.88
CA ILE A 20 3.73 -0.90 9.96
C ILE A 20 2.53 -1.54 10.63
N GLY A 21 1.43 -0.80 10.72
CA GLY A 21 0.13 -1.34 11.13
C GLY A 21 -0.64 -1.81 9.90
N VAL A 22 -1.01 -3.09 9.86
CA VAL A 22 -1.85 -3.66 8.78
C VAL A 22 -3.26 -3.84 9.32
N ILE A 23 -4.20 -3.04 8.80
CA ILE A 23 -5.63 -3.14 9.09
C ILE A 23 -6.29 -3.88 7.93
N GLY A 24 -6.69 -5.12 8.18
CA GLY A 24 -7.14 -6.09 7.18
C GLY A 24 -6.00 -6.99 6.71
N SER A 25 -5.87 -8.18 7.30
CA SER A 25 -4.83 -9.18 7.01
C SER A 25 -5.26 -10.28 6.03
N GLY A 26 -6.29 -10.00 5.22
CA GLY A 26 -6.71 -10.88 4.14
C GLY A 26 -5.64 -10.99 3.04
N ARG A 27 -6.04 -11.45 1.86
CA ARG A 27 -5.11 -11.72 0.73
C ARG A 27 -4.10 -10.59 0.45
N ILE A 28 -4.55 -9.33 0.41
CA ILE A 28 -3.66 -8.18 0.14
C ILE A 28 -2.82 -7.84 1.36
N GLY A 29 -3.43 -7.53 2.50
CA GLY A 29 -2.70 -7.08 3.68
C GLY A 29 -1.76 -8.13 4.27
N GLY A 30 -2.16 -9.40 4.28
CA GLY A 30 -1.30 -10.51 4.70
C GLY A 30 -0.10 -10.70 3.77
N THR A 31 -0.29 -10.55 2.46
CA THR A 31 0.80 -10.65 1.47
C THR A 31 1.78 -9.48 1.60
N LEU A 32 1.29 -8.24 1.55
CA LEU A 32 2.13 -7.04 1.63
C LEU A 32 2.84 -6.94 2.98
N GLY A 33 2.11 -7.14 4.09
CA GLY A 33 2.72 -7.16 5.41
C GLY A 33 3.77 -8.27 5.54
N GLY A 34 3.51 -9.47 5.00
CA GLY A 34 4.49 -10.56 5.00
C GLY A 34 5.74 -10.24 4.19
N LEU A 35 5.61 -9.54 3.05
CA LEU A 35 6.73 -9.07 2.25
C LEU A 35 7.55 -8.00 3.01
N TRP A 36 6.89 -7.07 3.71
CA TRP A 36 7.59 -6.08 4.52
C TRP A 36 8.27 -6.68 5.76
N VAL A 37 7.69 -7.72 6.38
CA VAL A 37 8.39 -8.50 7.43
C VAL A 37 9.68 -9.09 6.87
N LYS A 38 9.62 -9.71 5.67
CA LYS A 38 10.81 -10.26 5.00
C LYS A 38 11.84 -9.20 4.62
N ALA A 39 11.40 -8.00 4.27
CA ALA A 39 12.26 -6.84 4.04
C ALA A 39 12.83 -6.23 5.35
N GLY A 40 12.45 -6.75 6.52
CA GLY A 40 13.04 -6.41 7.81
C GLY A 40 12.26 -5.40 8.66
N HIS A 41 11.06 -4.99 8.22
CA HIS A 41 10.17 -4.10 8.96
C HIS A 41 9.46 -4.83 10.10
N GLU A 42 9.05 -4.08 11.13
CA GLU A 42 8.16 -4.61 12.16
C GLU A 42 6.70 -4.39 11.73
N VAL A 43 5.89 -5.45 11.75
CA VAL A 43 4.52 -5.42 11.26
C VAL A 43 3.57 -5.94 12.31
N MET A 44 2.49 -5.19 12.59
CA MET A 44 1.36 -5.68 13.37
C MET A 44 0.17 -5.92 12.45
N PHE A 45 -0.22 -7.19 12.32
CA PHE A 45 -1.41 -7.61 11.59
C PHE A 45 -2.64 -7.49 12.46
N SER A 46 -3.72 -7.00 11.86
CA SER A 46 -5.04 -6.93 12.50
C SER A 46 -6.14 -7.18 11.48
N SER A 47 -7.20 -7.83 11.95
CA SER A 47 -8.43 -8.10 11.22
C SER A 47 -9.56 -8.38 12.22
N LEU A 48 -10.70 -8.85 11.71
CA LEU A 48 -11.77 -9.37 12.57
C LEU A 48 -11.50 -10.81 13.04
N ASP A 49 -10.50 -11.49 12.47
CA ASP A 49 -10.09 -12.84 12.83
C ASP A 49 -8.69 -12.81 13.46
N LEU A 50 -8.67 -12.58 14.78
CA LEU A 50 -7.42 -12.46 15.54
C LEU A 50 -6.61 -13.77 15.57
N GLU A 51 -7.27 -14.93 15.48
CA GLU A 51 -6.56 -16.22 15.47
C GLU A 51 -5.84 -16.44 14.14
N HIS A 52 -6.45 -16.07 13.02
CA HIS A 52 -5.76 -15.99 11.73
C HIS A 52 -4.55 -15.04 11.80
N ASP A 53 -4.69 -13.86 12.41
CA ASP A 53 -3.60 -12.90 12.56
C ASP A 53 -2.44 -13.44 13.40
N LYS A 54 -2.74 -14.10 14.52
CA LYS A 54 -1.73 -14.75 15.37
C LYS A 54 -0.99 -15.85 14.62
N ALA A 55 -1.72 -16.68 13.88
CA ALA A 55 -1.12 -17.74 13.06
C ALA A 55 -0.22 -17.17 11.96
N LEU A 56 -0.67 -16.11 11.28
CA LEU A 56 0.12 -15.40 10.27
C LEU A 56 1.40 -14.81 10.87
N ALA A 57 1.29 -14.12 12.01
CA ALA A 57 2.43 -13.52 12.70
C ALA A 57 3.43 -14.59 13.17
N ALA A 58 2.96 -15.68 13.77
CA ALA A 58 3.80 -16.80 14.20
C ALA A 58 4.59 -17.40 13.02
N LYS A 59 3.96 -17.56 11.86
CA LYS A 59 4.61 -18.05 10.63
C LYS A 59 5.69 -17.09 10.10
N LEU A 60 5.52 -15.79 10.28
CA LEU A 60 6.43 -14.75 9.76
C LEU A 60 7.59 -14.43 10.72
N GLY A 61 7.49 -14.82 11.99
CA GLY A 61 8.58 -14.75 12.97
C GLY A 61 8.66 -13.41 13.72
N ARG A 62 9.83 -13.14 14.31
CA ARG A 62 10.02 -12.13 15.39
C ARG A 62 9.60 -10.70 15.06
N ASN A 63 9.55 -10.33 13.78
CA ASN A 63 9.18 -8.99 13.34
C ASN A 63 7.68 -8.85 13.07
N ALA A 64 6.91 -9.92 13.21
CA ALA A 64 5.47 -9.95 13.01
C ALA A 64 4.74 -10.09 14.35
N ARG A 65 3.66 -9.35 14.50
CA ARG A 65 2.79 -9.34 15.68
C ARG A 65 1.33 -9.38 15.22
N ALA A 66 0.44 -9.81 16.09
CA ALA A 66 -1.01 -9.74 15.87
C ALA A 66 -1.64 -8.88 16.96
N GLY A 67 -2.69 -8.14 16.61
CA GLY A 67 -3.44 -7.31 17.54
C GLY A 67 -4.77 -6.85 16.95
N THR A 68 -5.52 -6.10 17.73
CA THR A 68 -6.74 -5.43 17.28
C THR A 68 -6.42 -4.32 16.27
N PRO A 69 -7.38 -3.87 15.44
CA PRO A 69 -7.19 -2.73 14.54
C PRO A 69 -6.71 -1.46 15.25
N ARG A 70 -7.16 -1.24 16.50
CA ARG A 70 -6.72 -0.11 17.33
C ARG A 70 -5.26 -0.25 17.75
N GLU A 71 -4.83 -1.44 18.16
CA GLU A 71 -3.43 -1.70 18.51
C GLU A 71 -2.52 -1.56 17.28
N ALA A 72 -2.93 -2.09 16.13
CA ALA A 72 -2.17 -1.94 14.88
C ALA A 72 -2.07 -0.47 14.45
N ALA A 73 -3.16 0.29 14.55
CA ALA A 73 -3.17 1.72 14.26
C ALA A 73 -2.28 2.52 15.22
N ALA A 74 -2.23 2.16 16.50
CA ALA A 74 -1.37 2.80 17.49
C ALA A 74 0.12 2.45 17.26
N PHE A 75 0.40 1.17 16.98
CA PHE A 75 1.74 0.64 16.75
C PHE A 75 2.41 1.20 15.50
N GLY A 76 1.67 1.27 14.39
CA GLY A 76 2.22 1.66 13.10
C GLY A 76 2.55 3.14 13.00
N GLU A 77 3.76 3.48 12.58
CA GLU A 77 4.14 4.83 12.14
C GLU A 77 3.56 5.13 10.75
N LEU A 78 3.34 4.06 9.98
CA LEU A 78 2.62 4.01 8.71
C LEU A 78 1.57 2.89 8.78
N LEU A 79 0.45 3.09 8.09
CA LEU A 79 -0.64 2.12 8.03
C LEU A 79 -0.88 1.61 6.61
N LEU A 80 -1.16 0.32 6.49
CA LEU A 80 -1.81 -0.28 5.34
C LEU A 80 -3.26 -0.57 5.71
N ILE A 81 -4.22 0.03 5.00
CA ILE A 81 -5.66 -0.21 5.23
C ILE A 81 -6.22 -1.03 4.08
N ALA A 82 -6.15 -2.36 4.22
CA ALA A 82 -6.51 -3.34 3.21
C ALA A 82 -7.84 -4.04 3.52
N VAL A 83 -8.91 -3.25 3.65
CA VAL A 83 -10.27 -3.71 3.97
C VAL A 83 -11.23 -3.55 2.78
N PRO A 84 -12.40 -4.23 2.78
CA PRO A 84 -13.50 -3.88 1.88
C PRO A 84 -13.84 -2.39 1.97
N TYR A 85 -14.24 -1.77 0.86
CA TYR A 85 -14.49 -0.32 0.82
C TYR A 85 -15.63 0.08 1.77
N SER A 86 -16.61 -0.82 1.98
CA SER A 86 -17.69 -0.62 2.95
C SER A 86 -17.25 -0.54 4.42
N ALA A 87 -16.04 -0.98 4.75
CA ALA A 87 -15.50 -0.91 6.12
C ALA A 87 -14.79 0.42 6.42
N LEU A 88 -14.40 1.20 5.39
CA LEU A 88 -13.66 2.45 5.57
C LEU A 88 -14.37 3.48 6.49
N PRO A 89 -15.70 3.68 6.43
CA PRO A 89 -16.38 4.60 7.35
C PRO A 89 -16.21 4.21 8.82
N GLY A 90 -16.30 2.91 9.14
CA GLY A 90 -16.09 2.39 10.49
C GLY A 90 -14.65 2.58 10.95
N ILE A 91 -13.68 2.30 10.07
CA ILE A 91 -12.25 2.54 10.34
C ILE A 91 -11.97 4.02 10.63
N GLY A 92 -12.50 4.93 9.81
CA GLY A 92 -12.35 6.37 10.00
C GLY A 92 -12.95 6.85 11.33
N LYS A 93 -14.12 6.32 11.71
CA LYS A 93 -14.78 6.62 12.98
C LYS A 93 -13.98 6.11 14.18
N ASP A 94 -13.60 4.84 14.17
CA ASP A 94 -13.07 4.16 15.36
C ASP A 94 -11.58 4.43 15.59
N LEU A 95 -10.84 4.69 14.51
CA LEU A 95 -9.38 4.86 14.51
C LEU A 95 -8.93 6.27 14.10
N GLY A 96 -9.85 7.19 13.79
CA GLY A 96 -9.54 8.49 13.19
C GLY A 96 -8.47 9.31 13.94
N THR A 97 -8.46 9.28 15.27
CA THR A 97 -7.42 9.97 16.07
C THR A 97 -6.04 9.33 15.93
N LEU A 98 -5.97 8.02 15.73
CA LEU A 98 -4.73 7.26 15.54
C LEU A 98 -4.21 7.34 14.10
N ILE A 99 -5.10 7.57 13.13
CA ILE A 99 -4.76 7.69 11.71
C ILE A 99 -4.29 9.11 11.34
N ARG A 100 -4.80 10.14 12.03
CA ARG A 100 -4.51 11.54 11.72
C ARG A 100 -3.01 11.82 11.68
N GLY A 101 -2.56 12.42 10.58
CA GLY A 101 -1.16 12.78 10.34
C GLY A 101 -0.26 11.61 9.92
N LYS A 102 -0.74 10.36 9.97
CA LYS A 102 0.01 9.19 9.52
C LYS A 102 -0.10 8.99 8.03
N VAL A 103 0.94 8.39 7.46
CA VAL A 103 0.88 7.89 6.08
C VAL A 103 -0.02 6.66 6.05
N VAL A 104 -0.97 6.65 5.12
CA VAL A 104 -1.87 5.51 4.88
C VAL A 104 -1.70 5.05 3.44
N ILE A 105 -1.26 3.81 3.26
CA ILE A 105 -1.31 3.12 1.97
C ILE A 105 -2.71 2.51 1.82
N ASP A 106 -3.42 2.93 0.77
CA ASP A 106 -4.79 2.51 0.48
C ASP A 106 -4.87 1.63 -0.79
N PRO A 107 -4.86 0.30 -0.64
CA PRO A 107 -5.09 -0.65 -1.73
C PRO A 107 -6.57 -0.94 -2.00
N SER A 108 -7.51 -0.25 -1.34
CA SER A 108 -8.93 -0.57 -1.44
C SER A 108 -9.52 -0.16 -2.79
N ASN A 109 -10.43 -1.01 -3.28
CA ASN A 109 -11.19 -0.80 -4.51
C ASN A 109 -12.68 -0.75 -4.17
N PRO A 110 -13.43 0.29 -4.61
CA PRO A 110 -14.88 0.31 -4.47
C PRO A 110 -15.50 -0.68 -5.48
N ILE A 111 -15.98 -1.82 -4.99
CA ILE A 111 -16.59 -2.88 -5.80
C ILE A 111 -18.09 -2.88 -5.51
N VAL A 112 -18.90 -2.37 -6.44
CA VAL A 112 -20.36 -2.18 -6.25
C VAL A 112 -21.06 -3.46 -5.81
N ALA A 113 -20.74 -4.61 -6.41
CA ALA A 113 -21.35 -5.90 -6.04
C ALA A 113 -21.02 -6.37 -4.61
N ARG A 114 -19.92 -5.88 -4.01
CA ARG A 114 -19.49 -6.23 -2.65
C ARG A 114 -19.90 -5.16 -1.64
N ASP A 115 -19.73 -3.89 -2.00
CA ASP A 115 -19.79 -2.76 -1.07
C ASP A 115 -21.09 -1.95 -1.19
N GLY A 116 -21.89 -2.13 -2.25
CA GLY A 116 -23.17 -1.45 -2.43
C GLY A 116 -23.03 0.05 -2.72
N GLU A 117 -23.93 0.86 -2.13
CA GLU A 117 -24.05 2.30 -2.41
C GLU A 117 -22.78 3.10 -2.10
N ILE A 118 -22.04 2.74 -1.06
CA ILE A 118 -20.76 3.40 -0.72
C ILE A 118 -19.76 3.29 -1.88
N ALA A 119 -19.74 2.16 -2.61
CA ALA A 119 -18.85 2.00 -3.76
C ALA A 119 -19.35 2.75 -4.99
N LYS A 120 -20.68 2.91 -5.19
CA LYS A 120 -21.22 3.74 -6.26
C LYS A 120 -20.81 5.20 -6.03
N TRP A 121 -21.09 5.72 -4.84
CA TRP A 121 -20.68 7.06 -4.41
C TRP A 121 -19.17 7.28 -4.55
N ALA A 122 -18.34 6.33 -4.09
CA ALA A 122 -16.89 6.46 -4.17
C ALA A 122 -16.37 6.44 -5.60
N ARG A 123 -17.02 5.71 -6.52
CA ARG A 123 -16.67 5.72 -7.95
C ARG A 123 -17.04 7.04 -8.61
N GLU A 124 -18.22 7.57 -8.33
CA GLU A 124 -18.67 8.87 -8.84
C GLU A 124 -17.77 10.02 -8.36
N LYS A 125 -17.41 10.01 -7.08
CA LYS A 125 -16.50 11.01 -6.49
C LYS A 125 -15.04 10.82 -6.93
N GLY A 126 -14.65 9.58 -7.22
CA GLY A 126 -13.26 9.16 -7.44
C GLY A 126 -12.65 8.59 -6.16
N ALA A 127 -12.17 7.34 -6.24
CA ALA A 127 -11.79 6.53 -5.08
C ALA A 127 -10.73 7.18 -4.17
N GLY A 128 -9.80 7.99 -4.70
CA GLY A 128 -8.84 8.73 -3.88
C GLY A 128 -9.47 9.81 -3.01
N LEU A 129 -10.35 10.61 -3.59
CA LEU A 129 -11.05 11.69 -2.87
C LEU A 129 -12.08 11.12 -1.89
N ALA A 130 -12.75 10.03 -2.27
CA ALA A 130 -13.65 9.31 -1.38
C ALA A 130 -12.90 8.73 -0.17
N SER A 131 -11.75 8.09 -0.36
CA SER A 131 -10.94 7.58 0.75
C SER A 131 -10.45 8.69 1.68
N ALA A 132 -10.10 9.87 1.14
CA ALA A 132 -9.71 11.03 1.96
C ALA A 132 -10.85 11.55 2.85
N GLU A 133 -12.09 11.52 2.36
CA GLU A 133 -13.27 11.89 3.15
C GLU A 133 -13.56 10.85 4.24
N LEU A 134 -13.38 9.56 3.93
CA LEU A 134 -13.62 8.48 4.88
C LEU A 134 -12.51 8.32 5.94
N LEU A 135 -11.29 8.79 5.66
CA LEU A 135 -10.14 8.70 6.56
C LEU A 135 -9.57 10.11 6.85
N PRO A 136 -10.34 10.97 7.53
CA PRO A 136 -10.01 12.39 7.63
C PRO A 136 -8.68 12.62 8.36
N GLY A 137 -7.81 13.40 7.71
CA GLY A 137 -6.49 13.76 8.24
C GLY A 137 -5.40 12.71 7.99
N ALA A 138 -5.71 11.58 7.33
CA ALA A 138 -4.71 10.66 6.82
C ALA A 138 -3.91 11.29 5.66
N ARG A 139 -2.62 10.97 5.57
CA ARG A 139 -1.77 11.32 4.42
C ARG A 139 -1.78 10.16 3.45
N ILE A 140 -2.80 10.11 2.59
CA ILE A 140 -3.12 8.93 1.78
C ILE A 140 -2.22 8.81 0.56
N VAL A 141 -1.74 7.59 0.34
CA VAL A 141 -1.15 7.14 -0.93
C VAL A 141 -1.96 5.96 -1.43
N ARG A 142 -2.60 6.11 -2.60
CA ARG A 142 -3.21 4.97 -3.29
C ARG A 142 -2.14 4.22 -4.05
N ALA A 143 -2.02 2.93 -3.78
CA ALA A 143 -1.08 2.00 -4.39
C ALA A 143 -1.57 0.55 -4.20
N PHE A 144 -1.06 -0.39 -4.99
CA PHE A 144 -1.43 -1.81 -4.96
C PHE A 144 -2.89 -2.12 -5.36
N ASN A 145 -3.63 -1.14 -5.87
CA ASN A 145 -5.03 -1.32 -6.29
C ASN A 145 -5.18 -2.02 -7.64
N ALA A 146 -4.17 -1.89 -8.51
CA ALA A 146 -4.20 -2.28 -9.92
C ALA A 146 -3.77 -3.74 -10.18
N ILE A 147 -3.03 -4.35 -9.26
CA ILE A 147 -2.43 -5.68 -9.43
C ILE A 147 -3.17 -6.68 -8.52
N GLY A 148 -3.40 -7.90 -9.02
CA GLY A 148 -4.01 -8.97 -8.23
C GLY A 148 -3.04 -9.54 -7.18
N TYR A 149 -3.55 -9.87 -5.99
CA TYR A 149 -2.74 -10.36 -4.87
C TYR A 149 -1.81 -11.54 -5.21
N ALA A 150 -2.27 -12.48 -6.04
CA ALA A 150 -1.51 -13.69 -6.40
C ALA A 150 -0.20 -13.35 -7.12
N ARG A 151 -0.17 -12.20 -7.81
CA ARG A 151 1.01 -11.71 -8.52
C ARG A 151 1.97 -10.94 -7.63
N MET A 152 1.46 -10.29 -6.57
CA MET A 152 2.29 -9.56 -5.60
C MET A 152 3.30 -10.45 -4.89
N ALA A 153 2.93 -11.71 -4.63
CA ALA A 153 3.81 -12.66 -3.94
C ALA A 153 5.03 -13.10 -4.77
N VAL A 154 5.03 -12.88 -6.09
CA VAL A 154 6.05 -13.38 -7.03
C VAL A 154 6.73 -12.26 -7.81
N ALA A 155 6.53 -11.00 -7.42
CA ALA A 155 7.09 -9.84 -8.14
C ALA A 155 8.62 -9.94 -8.32
N HIS A 156 9.34 -10.38 -7.28
CA HIS A 156 10.80 -10.59 -7.32
C HIS A 156 11.28 -11.68 -8.29
N GLN A 157 10.39 -12.49 -8.86
CA GLN A 157 10.73 -13.58 -9.78
C GLN A 157 10.67 -13.14 -11.25
N GLN A 158 10.23 -11.92 -11.54
CA GLN A 158 10.12 -11.42 -12.91
C GLN A 158 11.44 -10.82 -13.39
N SER A 159 11.79 -11.08 -14.65
CA SER A 159 13.01 -10.57 -15.29
C SER A 159 12.95 -9.08 -15.57
N GLU A 160 11.75 -8.54 -15.80
CA GLU A 160 11.49 -7.10 -15.96
C GLU A 160 10.81 -6.55 -14.71
N ARG A 161 11.23 -5.36 -14.25
CA ARG A 161 10.60 -4.73 -13.08
C ARG A 161 9.19 -4.26 -13.46
N ILE A 162 8.19 -4.78 -12.77
CA ILE A 162 6.82 -4.29 -12.90
C ILE A 162 6.70 -2.92 -12.23
N GLY A 163 6.02 -1.99 -12.89
CA GLY A 163 5.68 -0.70 -12.31
C GLY A 163 4.48 -0.80 -11.35
N MET A 164 4.53 -0.06 -10.24
CA MET A 164 3.41 0.11 -9.33
C MET A 164 2.88 1.54 -9.46
N PRO A 165 1.69 1.74 -10.08
CA PRO A 165 1.13 3.07 -10.20
C PRO A 165 0.64 3.57 -8.83
N MET A 166 0.91 4.84 -8.53
CA MET A 166 0.57 5.47 -7.26
C MET A 166 -0.04 6.86 -7.46
N ALA A 167 -0.92 7.28 -6.54
CA ALA A 167 -1.52 8.61 -6.55
C ALA A 167 -1.56 9.19 -5.12
N SER A 168 -1.08 10.42 -4.96
CA SER A 168 -1.07 11.15 -3.68
C SER A 168 -0.67 12.62 -3.88
N ASP A 169 -1.18 13.50 -3.02
CA ASP A 169 -0.80 14.93 -2.98
C ASP A 169 0.36 15.21 -2.00
N ASP A 170 0.79 14.22 -1.20
CA ASP A 170 1.80 14.40 -0.16
C ASP A 170 3.15 13.81 -0.58
N ALA A 171 4.09 14.69 -0.97
CA ALA A 171 5.41 14.28 -1.46
C ALA A 171 6.22 13.43 -0.45
N LYS A 172 6.06 13.68 0.86
CA LYS A 172 6.75 12.90 1.89
C LYS A 172 6.10 11.52 2.05
N ALA A 173 4.78 11.42 1.97
CA ALA A 173 4.07 10.15 1.97
C ALA A 173 4.43 9.31 0.73
N VAL A 174 4.51 9.95 -0.45
CA VAL A 174 4.98 9.33 -1.69
C VAL A 174 6.39 8.76 -1.53
N ALA A 175 7.32 9.49 -0.91
CA ALA A 175 8.69 9.00 -0.72
C ALA A 175 8.72 7.72 0.13
N VAL A 176 7.95 7.68 1.23
CA VAL A 176 7.87 6.49 2.10
C VAL A 176 7.19 5.32 1.38
N ALA A 177 6.06 5.54 0.71
CA ALA A 177 5.38 4.49 -0.04
C ALA A 177 6.25 3.97 -1.20
N SER A 178 6.96 4.86 -1.91
CA SER A 178 7.90 4.49 -2.98
C SER A 178 8.99 3.55 -2.49
N ARG A 179 9.54 3.81 -1.29
CA ARG A 179 10.52 2.93 -0.66
C ARG A 179 9.92 1.54 -0.40
N LEU A 180 8.76 1.48 0.25
CA LEU A 180 8.07 0.22 0.56
C LEU A 180 7.69 -0.59 -0.68
N VAL A 181 7.35 0.08 -1.78
CA VAL A 181 7.08 -0.55 -3.10
C VAL A 181 8.34 -1.18 -3.67
N ARG A 182 9.50 -0.48 -3.61
CA ARG A 182 10.78 -1.01 -4.10
C ARG A 182 11.28 -2.20 -3.30
N GLU A 183 11.13 -2.14 -1.98
CA GLU A 183 11.55 -3.21 -1.07
C GLU A 183 10.84 -4.54 -1.34
N ILE A 184 9.64 -4.50 -1.95
CA ILE A 184 8.87 -5.69 -2.33
C ILE A 184 8.93 -6.00 -3.84
N GLY A 185 9.85 -5.36 -4.57
CA GLY A 185 10.24 -5.77 -5.92
C GLY A 185 9.58 -5.01 -7.08
N TYR A 186 8.79 -3.97 -6.80
CA TYR A 186 8.15 -3.14 -7.83
C TYR A 186 8.90 -1.81 -8.03
N GLU A 187 8.74 -1.18 -9.20
CA GLU A 187 9.18 0.20 -9.39
C GLU A 187 8.01 1.18 -9.20
N PRO A 188 8.03 2.09 -8.21
CA PRO A 188 6.96 3.05 -7.98
C PRO A 188 6.85 4.06 -9.13
N VAL A 189 5.63 4.31 -9.59
CA VAL A 189 5.32 5.33 -10.60
C VAL A 189 4.21 6.22 -10.08
N LEU A 190 4.55 7.45 -9.65
CA LEU A 190 3.57 8.46 -9.29
C LEU A 190 2.87 8.95 -10.58
N ILE A 191 1.55 8.77 -10.65
CA ILE A 191 0.72 9.17 -11.81
C ILE A 191 0.04 10.53 -11.62
N GLY A 192 0.23 11.17 -10.47
CA GLY A 192 -0.30 12.49 -10.13
C GLY A 192 -0.85 12.56 -8.71
N GLY A 193 -1.65 13.59 -8.46
CA GLY A 193 -2.29 13.85 -7.16
C GLY A 193 -3.32 12.80 -6.77
N LEU A 194 -3.86 12.88 -5.55
CA LEU A 194 -4.76 11.85 -5.00
C LEU A 194 -6.03 11.65 -5.84
N ALA A 195 -6.49 12.70 -6.52
CA ALA A 195 -7.62 12.63 -7.47
C ALA A 195 -7.39 11.62 -8.61
N MET A 196 -6.14 11.40 -9.03
CA MET A 196 -5.79 10.38 -10.02
C MET A 196 -6.02 8.95 -9.53
N GLY A 197 -6.25 8.76 -8.22
CA GLY A 197 -6.62 7.49 -7.62
C GLY A 197 -7.91 6.87 -8.20
N LYS A 198 -8.76 7.65 -8.88
CA LYS A 198 -9.92 7.14 -9.65
C LYS A 198 -9.52 6.22 -10.80
N HIS A 199 -8.29 6.38 -11.33
CA HIS A 199 -7.71 5.56 -12.38
C HIS A 199 -6.95 4.34 -11.83
N LEU A 200 -6.89 4.18 -10.51
CA LEU A 200 -6.26 3.05 -9.82
C LEU A 200 -7.33 2.11 -9.27
N ILE A 201 -8.23 1.65 -10.13
CA ILE A 201 -9.27 0.66 -9.81
C ILE A 201 -9.39 -0.37 -10.93
N PRO A 202 -9.93 -1.58 -10.67
CA PRO A 202 -10.15 -2.60 -11.69
C PRO A 202 -10.99 -2.07 -12.86
N GLY A 203 -10.60 -2.44 -14.08
CA GLY A 203 -11.27 -2.03 -15.32
C GLY A 203 -10.79 -0.71 -15.93
N THR A 204 -9.83 -0.03 -15.30
CA THR A 204 -9.17 1.16 -15.86
C THR A 204 -7.94 0.78 -16.70
N PRO A 205 -7.42 1.68 -17.56
CA PRO A 205 -6.23 1.41 -18.37
C PRO A 205 -4.98 1.03 -17.58
N LEU A 206 -4.88 1.45 -16.31
CA LEU A 206 -3.76 1.14 -15.42
C LEU A 206 -3.92 -0.20 -14.68
N ALA A 207 -5.06 -0.89 -14.81
CA ALA A 207 -5.25 -2.20 -14.22
C ALA A 207 -4.33 -3.25 -14.85
N GLY A 208 -3.88 -4.22 -14.06
CA GLY A 208 -2.95 -5.26 -14.49
C GLY A 208 -1.47 -4.89 -14.27
N GLU A 209 -0.60 -5.70 -14.84
CA GLU A 209 0.86 -5.50 -14.78
C GLU A 209 1.33 -4.72 -16.01
N HIS A 210 2.10 -3.67 -15.78
CA HIS A 210 2.68 -2.82 -16.82
C HIS A 210 4.11 -2.49 -16.43
N THR A 211 4.97 -2.25 -17.42
CA THR A 211 6.30 -1.68 -17.18
C THR A 211 6.16 -0.24 -16.66
N PRO A 212 7.16 0.30 -15.94
CA PRO A 212 7.14 1.67 -15.47
C PRO A 212 6.92 2.69 -16.59
N GLU A 213 7.57 2.47 -17.74
CA GLU A 213 7.45 3.30 -18.94
C GLU A 213 6.03 3.26 -19.48
N ARG A 214 5.41 2.06 -19.54
CA ARG A 214 4.04 1.92 -20.00
C ARG A 214 3.05 2.62 -19.08
N ILE A 215 3.24 2.56 -17.76
CA ILE A 215 2.43 3.31 -16.80
C ILE A 215 2.53 4.81 -17.06
N ARG A 216 3.75 5.35 -17.26
CA ARG A 216 3.93 6.78 -17.55
C ARG A 216 3.23 7.20 -18.85
N GLN A 217 3.29 6.36 -19.89
CA GLN A 217 2.59 6.61 -21.16
C GLN A 217 1.08 6.66 -20.97
N ILE A 218 0.51 5.69 -20.24
CA ILE A 218 -0.92 5.66 -19.95
C ILE A 218 -1.30 6.88 -19.10
N ALA A 219 -0.53 7.19 -18.05
CA ALA A 219 -0.80 8.31 -17.16
C ALA A 219 -0.82 9.66 -17.89
N ALA A 220 0.01 9.84 -18.91
CA ALA A 220 0.04 11.04 -19.74
C ALA A 220 -1.26 11.27 -20.56
N THR A 221 -2.09 10.23 -20.73
CA THR A 221 -3.39 10.34 -21.43
C THR A 221 -4.58 10.47 -20.48
N LEU A 222 -4.36 10.49 -19.16
CA LEU A 222 -5.42 10.52 -18.15
C LEU A 222 -5.74 11.97 -17.75
N ASN A 223 -7.04 12.23 -17.58
CA ASN A 223 -7.58 13.50 -17.06
C ASN A 223 -8.00 13.38 -15.59
#